data_AF-A0AB34SIB4-F1
#
_entry.id   AF-A0AB34SIB4-F1
#
_cell.length_a   1.000
_cell.length_b   1.000
_cell.length_c   1.000
_cell.angle_alpha   90.00
_cell.angle_beta   90.00
_cell.angle_gamma   90.00
#
_symmetry.space_group_name_H-M   'P 1'
#
loop_
_entity.id
_entity.type
_entity.pdbx_description
1 polymer ?
#
loop_
_entity_poly.entity_id
_entity_poly.type
_entity_poly.pdbx_seq_one_letter_code
_entity_poly.pdbx_strand_id
1 'polypeptide(L)'
;MKMHPVPIEIICYYCEQSAEKYLKGYLIFNGNSAERTHDFILLNNKYCNIESEFKSIEDECIELVPYEVQVRYPYQLEVNEEDMNSPIICAERIQSFVISKIMKV
;
A
#
# COMPACT_ATOMS: atom_id res chain seq x y z
N MET A 1 21.29 13.55 -6.09
CA MET A 1 20.52 14.80 -6.21
C MET A 1 19.50 14.80 -5.07
N LYS A 2 19.56 15.74 -4.13
CA LYS A 2 18.55 15.86 -3.05
C LYS A 2 17.55 16.95 -3.49
N MET A 3 16.27 16.61 -3.63
CA MET A 3 15.22 17.59 -3.93
C MET A 3 14.87 18.36 -2.65
N HIS A 4 14.73 19.68 -2.78
CA HIS A 4 14.36 20.57 -1.69
C HIS A 4 13.22 21.52 -2.14
N PRO A 5 12.09 21.57 -1.41
CA PRO A 5 11.76 20.71 -0.27
C PRO A 5 11.60 19.23 -0.70
N VAL A 6 11.72 18.30 0.26
CA VAL A 6 11.48 16.88 0.01
C VAL A 6 10.03 16.70 -0.45
N PRO A 7 9.74 15.99 -1.56
CA PRO A 7 8.39 15.83 -2.07
C PRO A 7 7.63 14.73 -1.31
N ILE A 8 7.39 14.95 -0.01
CA ILE A 8 6.85 13.94 0.93
C ILE A 8 5.50 13.38 0.46
N GLU A 9 4.59 14.24 0.02
CA GLU A 9 3.26 13.83 -0.48
C GLU A 9 3.37 12.85 -1.66
N ILE A 10 4.29 13.13 -2.59
CA ILE A 10 4.53 12.28 -3.75
C ILE A 10 5.11 10.93 -3.31
N ILE A 11 6.00 10.94 -2.32
CA ILE A 11 6.59 9.72 -1.76
C ILE A 11 5.49 8.85 -1.12
N CYS A 12 4.66 9.42 -0.26
CA CYS A 12 3.57 8.70 0.42
C CYS A 12 2.55 8.15 -0.58
N TYR A 13 2.20 8.93 -1.61
CA TYR A 13 1.35 8.48 -2.70
C TYR A 13 1.93 7.26 -3.43
N TYR A 14 3.23 7.27 -3.76
CA TYR A 14 3.86 6.12 -4.41
C TYR A 14 4.00 4.91 -3.49
N CYS A 15 4.14 5.09 -2.18
CA CYS A 15 4.10 3.99 -1.21
C CYS A 15 2.75 3.25 -1.25
N GLU A 16 1.64 3.99 -1.16
CA GLU A 16 0.29 3.42 -1.28
C GLU A 16 0.10 2.72 -2.63
N GLN A 17 0.40 3.41 -3.73
CA GLN A 17 0.19 2.86 -5.07
C GLN A 17 1.08 1.66 -5.39
N SER A 18 2.25 1.56 -4.76
CA SER A 18 3.13 0.39 -4.85
C SER A 18 2.52 -0.78 -4.09
N ALA A 19 2.09 -0.58 -2.84
CA ALA A 19 1.45 -1.59 -2.01
C ALA A 19 0.17 -2.14 -2.69
N GLU A 20 -0.67 -1.27 -3.25
CA GLU A 20 -1.89 -1.64 -3.98
C GLU A 20 -1.59 -2.61 -5.14
N LYS A 21 -0.52 -2.34 -5.90
CA LYS A 21 -0.11 -3.17 -7.04
C LYS A 21 0.41 -4.52 -6.62
N TYR A 22 1.15 -4.62 -5.51
CA TYR A 22 1.59 -5.91 -4.98
C TYR A 22 0.40 -6.78 -4.60
N LEU A 23 -0.55 -6.23 -3.85
CA LEU A 23 -1.77 -6.92 -3.46
C LEU A 23 -2.55 -7.38 -4.71
N LYS A 24 -2.85 -6.48 -5.64
CA LYS A 24 -3.57 -6.82 -6.89
C LYS A 24 -2.83 -7.86 -7.72
N GLY A 25 -1.50 -7.79 -7.78
CA GLY A 25 -0.65 -8.76 -8.46
C GLY A 25 -0.79 -10.16 -7.86
N TYR A 26 -0.90 -10.28 -6.54
CA TYR A 26 -1.14 -11.54 -5.86
C TYR A 26 -2.52 -12.16 -6.21
N LEU A 27 -3.59 -11.35 -6.32
CA LEU A 27 -4.89 -11.85 -6.78
C LEU A 27 -4.80 -12.45 -8.19
N ILE A 28 -4.15 -11.72 -9.10
CA ILE A 28 -3.95 -12.15 -10.48
C ILE A 28 -3.14 -13.45 -10.52
N PHE A 29 -2.07 -13.54 -9.73
CA PHE A 29 -1.25 -14.75 -9.62
C PHE A 29 -2.07 -15.97 -9.19
N ASN A 30 -3.02 -15.79 -8.26
CA ASN A 30 -3.95 -16.83 -7.82
C ASN A 30 -5.15 -17.05 -8.77
N GLY A 31 -5.11 -16.53 -9.99
CA GLY A 31 -6.14 -16.74 -11.01
C GLY A 31 -7.42 -15.92 -10.83
N ASN A 32 -7.43 -14.94 -9.93
CA ASN A 32 -8.55 -14.01 -9.76
C ASN A 32 -8.41 -12.83 -10.73
N SER A 33 -9.53 -12.22 -11.13
CA SER A 33 -9.51 -10.99 -11.91
C SER A 33 -9.02 -9.82 -11.06
N ALA A 34 -8.21 -8.93 -11.65
CA ALA A 34 -7.82 -7.69 -10.99
C ALA A 34 -9.07 -6.87 -10.64
N GLU A 35 -9.26 -6.57 -9.36
CA GLU A 35 -10.40 -5.77 -8.95
C GLU A 35 -10.24 -4.33 -9.41
N ARG A 36 -11.25 -3.81 -10.10
CA ARG A 36 -11.36 -2.39 -10.46
C ARG A 36 -11.94 -1.58 -9.30
N THR A 37 -11.38 -1.78 -8.10
CA THR A 37 -11.64 -0.95 -6.93
C THR A 37 -10.32 -0.34 -6.47
N HIS A 38 -10.36 0.93 -6.09
CA HIS A 38 -9.26 1.60 -5.39
C HIS A 38 -9.45 1.59 -3.87
N ASP A 39 -10.59 1.07 -3.39
CA ASP A 39 -10.83 0.94 -1.95
C ASP A 39 -9.92 -0.14 -1.36
N PHE A 40 -8.85 0.33 -0.73
CA PHE A 40 -7.79 -0.47 -0.11
C PHE A 40 -8.31 -1.31 1.07
N ILE A 41 -9.35 -0.84 1.77
CA ILE A 41 -9.98 -1.54 2.90
C ILE A 41 -10.85 -2.69 2.39
N LEU A 42 -11.61 -2.46 1.32
CA LEU A 42 -12.37 -3.52 0.64
C LEU A 42 -11.44 -4.60 0.08
N LEU A 43 -10.29 -4.19 -0.45
CA LEU A 43 -9.23 -5.08 -0.90
C LEU A 43 -8.72 -5.94 0.26
N ASN A 44 -8.24 -5.35 1.36
CA ASN A 44 -7.71 -6.09 2.51
C ASN A 44 -8.71 -7.11 3.09
N ASN A 45 -9.98 -6.72 3.24
CA ASN A 45 -11.03 -7.63 3.71
C ASN A 45 -11.25 -8.84 2.79
N LYS A 46 -11.12 -8.65 1.46
CA LYS A 46 -11.18 -9.77 0.51
C LYS A 46 -9.96 -10.69 0.63
N TYR A 47 -8.75 -10.13 0.82
CA TYR A 47 -7.57 -10.95 1.05
C TYR A 47 -7.65 -11.78 2.33
N CYS A 48 -8.14 -11.20 3.44
CA CYS A 48 -8.34 -11.92 4.70
C CYS A 48 -9.32 -13.09 4.58
N ASN A 49 -10.30 -13.01 3.67
CA ASN A 49 -11.22 -14.10 3.37
C ASN A 49 -10.59 -15.21 2.50
N ILE A 50 -9.55 -14.89 1.72
CA ILE A 50 -8.82 -15.84 0.87
C ILE A 50 -7.74 -16.54 1.68
N GLU A 51 -6.93 -15.78 2.42
CA GLU A 51 -5.88 -16.28 3.29
C GLU A 51 -5.80 -15.45 4.58
N SER A 52 -5.99 -16.11 5.73
CA SER A 52 -5.95 -15.46 7.05
C SER A 52 -4.59 -14.84 7.38
N GLU A 53 -3.52 -15.27 6.73
CA GLU A 53 -2.18 -14.69 6.87
C GLU A 53 -2.11 -13.23 6.40
N PHE A 54 -2.99 -12.77 5.49
CA PHE A 54 -3.04 -11.36 5.07
C PHE A 54 -3.42 -10.40 6.21
N LYS A 55 -4.02 -10.92 7.28
CA LYS A 55 -4.28 -10.15 8.49
C LYS A 55 -3.00 -9.59 9.12
N SER A 56 -1.84 -10.21 8.89
CA SER A 56 -0.57 -9.72 9.43
C SER A 56 -0.09 -8.41 8.82
N ILE A 57 -0.68 -7.95 7.71
CA ILE A 57 -0.36 -6.67 7.05
C ILE A 57 -1.52 -5.67 7.11
N GLU A 58 -2.55 -5.94 7.91
CA GLU A 58 -3.77 -5.11 8.00
C GLU A 58 -3.48 -3.70 8.50
N ASP A 59 -2.61 -3.55 9.50
CA ASP A 59 -2.25 -2.26 10.06
C ASP A 59 -1.49 -1.40 9.04
N GLU A 60 -0.55 -2.00 8.30
CA GLU A 60 0.16 -1.33 7.20
C GLU A 60 -0.79 -0.90 6.07
N CYS A 61 -1.83 -1.69 5.81
CA CYS A 61 -2.84 -1.33 4.83
C CYS A 61 -3.65 -0.11 5.27
N ILE A 62 -4.08 -0.08 6.55
CA ILE A 62 -4.84 1.02 7.13
C ILE A 62 -4.02 2.32 7.14
N GLU A 63 -2.74 2.22 7.49
CA GLU A 63 -1.81 3.36 7.51
C GLU A 63 -1.66 4.00 6.13
N LEU A 64 -1.70 3.22 5.05
CA LEU A 64 -1.50 3.73 3.69
C LEU A 64 -2.76 4.38 3.06
N VAL A 65 -3.96 4.07 3.57
CA VAL A 65 -5.24 4.56 3.02
C VAL A 65 -5.30 6.08 2.81
N PRO A 66 -4.86 6.93 3.77
CA PRO A 66 -4.95 8.38 3.61
C PRO A 66 -4.18 8.93 2.40
N TYR A 67 -3.18 8.19 1.90
CA TYR A 67 -2.30 8.64 0.81
C TYR A 67 -2.87 8.34 -0.59
N GLU A 68 -3.91 7.52 -0.71
CA GLU A 68 -4.56 7.14 -1.98
C GLU A 68 -5.07 8.38 -2.77
N VAL A 69 -5.52 9.40 -2.03
CA VAL A 69 -6.18 10.59 -2.60
C VAL A 69 -5.35 11.86 -2.50
N GLN A 70 -4.18 11.82 -1.86
CA GLN A 70 -3.40 13.01 -1.47
C GLN A 70 -3.01 13.90 -2.64
N VAL A 71 -2.66 13.31 -3.80
CA VAL A 71 -2.24 14.08 -4.99
C VAL A 71 -3.37 14.97 -5.52
N ARG A 72 -4.63 14.68 -5.18
CA ARG A 72 -5.81 15.43 -5.64
C ARG A 72 -6.21 16.57 -4.69
N TYR A 73 -5.82 16.52 -3.42
CA TYR A 73 -6.22 17.50 -2.39
C TYR A 73 -5.06 17.83 -1.43
N PRO A 74 -4.11 18.69 -1.84
CA PRO A 74 -2.90 19.04 -1.06
C PRO A 74 -3.17 19.77 0.26
N TYR A 75 -4.43 20.05 0.61
CA TYR A 75 -4.81 20.76 1.84
C TYR A 75 -5.22 19.86 3.00
N GLN A 76 -5.28 18.53 2.82
CA GLN A 76 -5.87 17.62 3.82
C GLN A 76 -4.88 16.89 4.73
N LEU A 77 -3.58 16.88 4.41
CA LEU A 77 -2.57 16.19 5.20
C LEU A 77 -1.32 17.05 5.34
N GLU A 78 -1.10 17.60 6.53
CA GLU A 78 0.22 18.10 6.92
C GLU A 78 1.12 16.89 7.18
N VAL A 79 1.87 16.45 6.18
CA VAL A 79 2.83 15.34 6.33
C VAL A 79 4.19 15.93 6.71
N ASN A 80 4.70 15.60 7.90
CA ASN A 80 6.04 16.04 8.30
C ASN A 80 7.11 15.09 7.76
N GLU A 81 8.36 15.55 7.64
CA GLU A 81 9.49 14.68 7.24
C GLU A 81 9.67 13.48 8.19
N GLU A 82 9.29 13.65 9.46
CA GLU A 82 9.31 12.59 10.47
C GLU A 82 8.26 11.49 10.17
N ASP A 83 7.16 11.84 9.52
CA ASP A 83 6.05 10.93 9.18
C ASP A 83 6.32 10.13 7.90
N MET A 84 7.26 10.57 7.05
CA MET A 84 7.58 9.95 5.74
C MET A 84 8.12 8.50 5.87
N ASN A 85 8.74 8.16 6.99
CA ASN A 85 9.30 6.82 7.17
C ASN A 85 8.22 5.75 7.33
N SER A 86 7.07 6.09 7.93
CA SER A 86 5.99 5.13 8.18
C SER A 86 5.44 4.54 6.87
N PRO A 87 5.05 5.35 5.85
CA PRO A 87 4.57 4.84 4.57
C PRO A 87 5.59 3.98 3.81
N ILE A 88 6.87 4.33 3.89
CA ILE A 88 7.95 3.57 3.25
C ILE A 88 8.04 2.18 3.89
N ILE A 89 8.10 2.11 5.22
CA ILE A 89 8.18 0.85 5.96
C ILE A 89 6.92 -0.01 5.68
N CYS A 90 5.73 0.60 5.65
CA CYS A 90 4.49 -0.11 5.36
C CYS A 90 4.52 -0.72 3.95
N ALA A 91 4.93 0.05 2.94
CA ALA A 91 5.03 -0.44 1.57
C ALA A 91 6.06 -1.58 1.43
N GLU A 92 7.22 -1.48 2.09
CA GLU A 92 8.26 -2.52 2.08
C GLU A 92 7.78 -3.82 2.76
N ARG A 93 7.02 -3.71 3.85
CA ARG A 93 6.44 -4.86 4.55
C ARG A 93 5.42 -5.58 3.69
N ILE A 94 4.50 -4.84 3.06
CA ILE A 94 3.48 -5.42 2.16
C ILE A 94 4.17 -6.09 0.96
N GLN A 95 5.15 -5.44 0.35
CA GLN A 95 5.95 -6.03 -0.72
C GLN A 95 6.60 -7.35 -0.28
N SER A 96 7.32 -7.34 0.85
CA SER A 96 8.04 -8.51 1.35
C SER A 96 7.11 -9.66 1.66
N PHE A 97 5.96 -9.37 2.29
CA PHE A 97 4.92 -10.34 2.58
C PHE A 97 4.38 -10.97 1.29
N VAL A 98 3.93 -10.16 0.32
CA VAL A 98 3.38 -10.65 -0.94
C VAL A 98 4.39 -11.48 -1.73
N ILE A 99 5.64 -11.02 -1.84
CA ILE A 99 6.70 -11.76 -2.53
C ILE A 99 6.95 -13.11 -1.84
N SER A 100 6.96 -13.15 -0.49
CA SER A 100 7.13 -14.40 0.24
C SER A 100 6.03 -15.41 -0.03
N LYS A 101 4.82 -14.96 -0.38
CA LYS A 101 3.68 -15.80 -0.74
C LYS A 101 3.79 -16.35 -2.15
N ILE A 102 4.29 -15.55 -3.10
CA ILE A 102 4.50 -15.98 -4.48
C ILE A 102 5.69 -16.95 -4.59
N MET A 103 6.79 -16.69 -3.87
CA MET A 103 8.00 -17.53 -3.94
C MET A 103 7.91 -18.87 -3.20
N LYS A 104 6.83 -19.10 -2.44
CA LYS A 104 6.56 -20.40 -1.79
C LYS A 104 5.89 -21.42 -2.73
N VAL A 105 5.58 -21.03 -3.96
CA VAL A 105 4.98 -21.88 -5.01
C VAL A 105 6.05 -22.63 -5.80
#